data_AF-A0A662LEU9-F1
#
_entry.id   AF-A0A662LEU9-F1
#
_cell.length_a   1.000
_cell.length_b   1.000
_cell.length_c   1.000
_cell.angle_alpha   90.00
_cell.angle_beta   90.00
_cell.angle_gamma   90.00
#
_symmetry.space_group_name_H-M   'P 1'
#
loop_
_entity.id
_entity.type
_entity.pdbx_description
1 polymer ?
#
loop_
_entity_poly.entity_id
_entity_poly.type
_entity_poly.pdbx_seq_one_letter_code
_entity_poly.pdbx_strand_id
1 'polypeptide(L)' 'MREASRKRISLPGSLIELFEDKEKAQMEIARAAVRDLVLRGKISPSMGAEILRMKEEDFEALMRGEEIPVIDEKSWMG' A
#
# COMPACT_ATOMS: atom_id res chain seq x y z
N MET A 1 1.36 22.25 -31.06
CA MET A 1 1.42 21.24 -29.98
C MET A 1 2.37 21.76 -28.91
N ARG A 2 1.96 21.84 -27.64
CA ARG A 2 2.83 22.30 -26.53
C ARG A 2 3.40 21.06 -25.82
N GLU A 3 4.72 20.89 -25.86
CA GLU A 3 5.42 19.87 -25.09
C GLU A 3 5.27 20.18 -23.59
N ALA A 4 4.64 19.26 -22.86
CA ALA A 4 4.65 19.31 -21.40
C ALA A 4 6.08 19.01 -20.93
N SER A 5 6.85 20.04 -20.57
CA SER A 5 8.15 19.89 -19.92
C SER A 5 7.98 19.07 -18.65
N ARG A 6 8.30 17.77 -18.72
CA ARG A 6 8.34 16.87 -17.57
C ARG A 6 9.45 17.34 -16.64
N LYS A 7 9.09 18.12 -15.61
CA LYS A 7 10.01 18.47 -14.53
C LYS A 7 10.39 17.17 -13.81
N ARG A 8 11.63 16.72 -14.01
CA ARG A 8 12.18 15.56 -13.31
C ARG A 8 12.55 16.02 -11.90
N ILE A 9 11.69 15.70 -10.93
CA ILE A 9 11.95 15.95 -9.51
C ILE A 9 12.87 14.82 -9.03
N SER A 10 14.07 15.16 -8.54
CA SER A 10 14.95 14.22 -7.86
C SER A 10 14.51 14.10 -6.41
N LEU A 11 14.10 12.92 -5.99
CA LEU A 11 13.77 12.66 -4.58
C LEU A 11 15.07 12.52 -3.76
N PRO A 12 15.11 13.04 -2.53
CA PRO A 12 16.18 12.77 -1.56
C PRO A 12 16.41 11.26 -1.38
N GLY A 13 17.65 10.83 -1.15
CA GLY A 13 18.04 9.42 -1.01
C GLY A 13 17.22 8.63 0.02
N SER A 14 16.82 9.27 1.12
CA SER A 14 15.95 8.67 2.15
C SER A 14 14.52 8.39 1.69
N LEU A 15 14.00 9.15 0.72
CA LEU A 15 12.75 8.81 0.05
C LEU A 15 12.98 7.72 -1.01
N ILE A 16 14.15 7.68 -1.64
CA ILE A 16 14.52 6.63 -2.61
C ILE A 16 14.58 5.26 -1.93
N GLU A 17 15.06 5.16 -0.69
CA GLU A 17 15.05 3.92 0.11
C GLU A 17 13.63 3.38 0.35
N LEU A 18 12.61 4.24 0.48
CA LEU A 18 11.20 3.81 0.50
C LEU A 18 10.73 3.24 -0.86
N PHE A 19 11.41 3.57 -1.96
CA PHE A 19 11.13 3.09 -3.32
C PHE A 19 12.13 2.03 -3.82
N GLU A 20 13.17 1.68 -3.06
CA GLU A 20 14.11 0.61 -3.44
C GLU A 20 13.38 -0.73 -3.55
N ASP A 21 12.33 -0.89 -2.74
CA ASP A 21 11.38 -1.99 -2.83
C ASP A 21 10.05 -1.47 -3.39
N LYS A 22 9.99 -1.34 -4.73
CA LYS A 22 8.80 -0.85 -5.45
C LYS A 22 7.52 -1.60 -5.08
N GLU A 23 7.65 -2.88 -4.76
CA GLU A 23 6.53 -3.74 -4.40
C GLU A 23 5.99 -3.38 -3.01
N LYS A 24 6.87 -3.16 -2.03
CA LYS A 24 6.47 -2.60 -0.72
C LYS A 24 5.83 -1.22 -0.86
N ALA A 25 6.41 -0.33 -1.67
CA ALA A 25 5.85 1.00 -1.89
C ALA A 25 4.43 0.93 -2.49
N GLN A 26 4.22 0.05 -3.47
CA GLN A 26 2.89 -0.17 -4.07
C GLN A 26 1.91 -0.77 -3.07
N MET A 27 2.35 -1.73 -2.26
CA MET A 27 1.51 -2.35 -1.22
C MET A 27 1.09 -1.35 -0.15
N GLU A 28 2.00 -0.49 0.32
CA GLU A 28 1.68 0.55 1.31
C GLU A 28 0.70 1.59 0.75
N ILE A 29 0.86 1.97 -0.53
CA ILE A 29 -0.12 2.84 -1.21
C ILE A 29 -1.49 2.15 -1.30
N ALA A 30 -1.53 0.87 -1.66
CA ALA A 30 -2.77 0.11 -1.75
C ALA A 30 -3.46 0.00 -0.38
N ARG A 31 -2.70 -0.33 0.68
CA ARG A 31 -3.17 -0.38 2.06
C ARG A 31 -3.80 0.94 2.50
N ALA A 32 -3.12 2.07 2.24
CA ALA A 32 -3.61 3.40 2.57
C ALA A 32 -4.90 3.74 1.81
N ALA A 33 -4.97 3.43 0.51
CA ALA A 33 -6.15 3.69 -0.32
C ALA A 33 -7.36 2.86 0.14
N VAL A 34 -7.18 1.56 0.39
CA VAL A 34 -8.25 0.67 0.85
C VAL A 34 -8.75 1.08 2.24
N ARG A 35 -7.84 1.44 3.15
CA ARG A 35 -8.20 1.98 4.47
C ARG A 35 -9.04 3.25 4.37
N ASP A 36 -8.66 4.20 3.51
CA ASP A 36 -9.45 5.42 3.30
C ASP A 36 -10.86 5.11 2.73
N LEU A 37 -10.98 4.16 1.82
CA LEU A 37 -12.27 3.72 1.29
C LEU A 37 -13.17 3.10 2.37
N VAL A 38 -12.60 2.25 3.25
CA VAL A 38 -13.34 1.67 4.39
C VAL A 38 -13.76 2.76 5.37
N LEU A 39 -12.86 3.67 5.74
CA LEU A 39 -13.15 4.78 6.67
C LEU A 39 -14.23 5.72 6.14
N ARG A 40 -14.32 5.89 4.82
CA ARG A 40 -15.38 6.65 4.15
C ARG A 40 -16.69 5.89 3.97
N GLY A 41 -16.75 4.63 4.42
CA GLY A 41 -17.90 3.75 4.26
C GLY A 41 -18.20 3.39 2.80
N LYS A 42 -17.21 3.45 1.91
CA LYS A 42 -17.37 3.09 0.48
C LYS A 42 -17.31 1.59 0.24
N ILE A 43 -16.57 0.86 1.08
CA ILE A 43 -16.43 -0.60 1.07
C ILE A 43 -16.47 -1.12 2.52
N SER A 44 -16.81 -2.40 2.71
CA SER A 44 -16.75 -3.04 4.02
C SER A 44 -15.31 -3.42 4.41
N PRO A 45 -15.01 -3.62 5.70
CA PRO A 45 -13.70 -4.14 6.13
C PRO A 45 -13.35 -5.49 5.49
N SER A 46 -14.34 -6.39 5.36
CA SER A 46 -14.17 -7.69 4.67
C SER A 46 -13.74 -7.54 3.21
N MET A 47 -14.36 -6.59 2.49
CA MET A 47 -13.98 -6.27 1.10
C MET A 47 -12.60 -5.61 1.02
N GLY A 48 -12.21 -4.84 2.04
CA GLY A 48 -10.86 -4.32 2.16
C GLY A 48 -9.79 -5.41 2.32
N ALA A 49 -10.07 -6.41 3.16
CA ALA A 49 -9.20 -7.58 3.33
C ALA A 49 -9.05 -8.39 2.02
N GLU A 50 -10.16 -8.57 1.30
CA GLU A 50 -10.18 -9.27 0.01
C GLU A 50 -9.34 -8.54 -1.06
N ILE A 51 -9.49 -7.21 -1.18
CA ILE A 51 -8.72 -6.40 -2.13
C ILE A 51 -7.21 -6.50 -1.86
N LEU A 52 -6.81 -6.49 -0.59
CA LEU A 52 -5.42 -6.58 -0.18
C LEU A 52 -4.91 -8.03 -0.05
N ARG A 53 -5.74 -9.02 -0.38
CA ARG A 53 -5.43 -10.46 -0.28
C ARG A 53 -4.85 -10.87 1.08
N MET A 54 -5.38 -10.31 2.16
CA MET A 54 -4.98 -10.63 3.54
C MET A 54 -6.17 -11.16 4.33
N LYS A 55 -5.90 -11.72 5.52
CA LYS A 55 -6.98 -12.16 6.41
C LYS A 55 -7.73 -10.95 6.95
N GLU A 56 -9.01 -11.15 7.29
CA GLU A 56 -9.79 -10.09 7.94
C GLU A 56 -9.16 -9.64 9.27
N GLU A 57 -8.60 -10.57 10.04
CA GLU A 57 -7.87 -10.27 11.29
C GLU A 57 -6.68 -9.32 11.08
N ASP A 58 -5.90 -9.56 10.02
CA ASP A 58 -4.78 -8.70 9.63
C ASP A 58 -5.32 -7.34 9.17
N PHE A 59 -6.39 -7.33 8.38
CA PHE A 59 -6.99 -6.08 7.94
C PHE A 59 -7.52 -5.23 9.11
N GLU A 60 -8.11 -5.87 10.13
CA GLU A 60 -8.55 -5.17 11.34
C GLU A 60 -7.37 -4.59 12.12
N ALA A 61 -6.24 -5.32 12.23
CA ALA A 61 -5.01 -4.80 12.82
C ALA A 61 -4.49 -3.57 12.05
N LEU A 62 -4.56 -3.59 10.72
CA LEU A 62 -4.20 -2.46 9.87
C LEU A 62 -5.10 -1.25 10.12
N MET A 63 -6.40 -1.47 10.33
CA MET A 63 -7.36 -0.42 10.69
C MET A 63 -7.10 0.16 12.08
N ARG A 64 -6.59 -0.64 13.02
CA ARG A 64 -6.16 -0.20 14.37
C ARG A 64 -4.82 0.56 14.34
N GLY A 65 -4.12 0.57 13.21
CA GLY A 65 -2.82 1.24 13.05
C GLY A 65 -1.65 0.42 13.55
N GLU A 66 -1.80 -0.90 13.66
CA GLU A 66 -0.72 -1.82 13.96
C GLU A 66 0.22 -1.94 12.74
N GLU A 67 1.53 -2.07 12.98
CA GLU A 67 2.48 -2.37 11.90
C GLU A 67 2.29 -3.81 11.45
N ILE A 68 1.82 -3.98 10.22
CA ILE A 68 1.72 -5.29 9.58
C ILE A 68 2.85 -5.42 8.58
N PRO A 69 3.77 -6.38 8.74
CA PRO A 69 4.84 -6.57 7.78
C PRO A 69 4.26 -6.79 6.37
N VAL A 70 4.84 -6.14 5.37
CA VAL A 70 4.56 -6.47 3.96
C VAL A 70 5.28 -7.77 3.67
N ILE A 71 4.51 -8.86 3.56
CA ILE A 71 5.04 -10.17 3.19
C ILE A 71 4.86 -10.32 1.68
N ASP A 72 5.97 -10.43 0.94
CA ASP A 72 5.99 -10.73 -0.49
C ASP A 72 5.41 -12.15 -0.71
N GLU A 73 4.64 -12.36 -1.79
CA GLU A 73 4.12 -13.68 -2.20
C GLU A 73 5.23 -14.75 -2.26
N LYS A 74 6.49 -14.35 -2.51
CA LYS A 74 7.65 -15.28 -2.45
C LYS A 74 7.92 -15.88 -1.08
N SER A 75 7.48 -15.26 0.01
CA SER A 75 7.68 -15.78 1.37
C SER A 75 6.68 -16.87 1.77
N TRP A 76 5.67 -17.15 0.94
CA TRP A 76 4.70 -18.24 1.16
C TRP A 76 5.12 -19.59 0.54
N MET A 77 6.14 -19.60 -0.33
CA MET A 77 6.68 -20.82 -0.96
C MET A 77 7.95 -21.32 -0.25
N GLY A 78 7.90 -21.49 1.07
CA GLY A 78 8.98 -22.03 1.90
C GLY A 78 8.51 -23.20 2.75
#